data_AF-A0A348V6G6-F1
#
_entry.id   AF-A0A348V6G6-F1
#
_cell.length_a   1.000
_cell.length_b   1.000
_cell.length_c   1.000
_cell.angle_alpha   90.00
_cell.angle_beta   90.00
_cell.angle_gamma   90.00
#
_symmetry.space_group_name_H-M   'P 1'
#
loop_
_entity.id
_entity.type
_entity.pdbx_description
1 polymer ?
#
loop_
_entity_poly.entity_id
_entity_poly.type
_entity_poly.pdbx_seq_one_letter_code
_entity_poly.pdbx_strand_id
1 'polypeptide(L)'
;MIFTILIYMFILLYGNMVMQAVLEEKKSRIVEVMVSSVKPVNLLIGKIVGIGLVGITQLVIWGVLAGILFSGMSLFISSPEQAAAMSADMGDFDMEGLVGSIMGINWFEMALYFLIFFVGGYVLYASIFAMFASAVDSEEDTSQFMTPVTLLIMFAFFAGFYSVSNPDGPLAFWTSLIPFTSPIVMMVRIPFGIPLWEKLLSVALLYGTFILISFFAAKIYRVGILMYGKKPNLKEMMKWITYK
;
A
#
# COMPACT_ATOMS: atom_id res chain seq x y z
N MET A 1 9.14 0.09 11.42
CA MET A 1 8.96 1.44 10.85
C MET A 1 9.29 1.55 9.37
N ILE A 2 10.47 1.14 8.90
CA ILE A 2 10.83 1.25 7.47
C ILE A 2 9.78 0.56 6.56
N PHE A 3 9.43 -0.70 6.83
CA PHE A 3 8.40 -1.41 6.07
C PHE A 3 7.03 -0.72 6.08
N THR A 4 6.64 -0.12 7.20
CA THR A 4 5.40 0.65 7.33
C THR A 4 5.41 1.91 6.45
N ILE A 5 6.52 2.65 6.45
CA ILE A 5 6.72 3.83 5.60
C ILE A 5 6.69 3.41 4.12
N LEU A 6 7.33 2.30 3.78
CA LEU A 6 7.30 1.75 2.42
C LEU A 6 5.85 1.44 2.00
N ILE A 7 5.09 0.67 2.78
CA ILE A 7 3.69 0.36 2.45
C ILE A 7 2.86 1.64 2.33
N TYR A 8 2.99 2.58 3.27
CA TYR A 8 2.30 3.87 3.23
C TYR A 8 2.58 4.63 1.92
N MET A 9 3.86 4.81 1.59
CA MET A 9 4.28 5.52 0.37
C MET A 9 3.80 4.81 -0.89
N PHE A 10 3.93 3.49 -0.94
CA PHE A 10 3.51 2.71 -2.10
C PHE A 10 2.01 2.78 -2.32
N ILE A 11 1.20 2.62 -1.28
CA ILE A 11 -0.26 2.69 -1.40
C ILE A 11 -0.68 4.05 -1.97
N LEU A 12 -0.10 5.15 -1.47
CA LEU A 12 -0.45 6.49 -1.95
C LEU A 12 0.02 6.76 -3.38
N LEU A 13 1.30 6.46 -3.68
CA LEU A 13 1.88 6.71 -5.00
C LEU A 13 1.22 5.85 -6.08
N TYR A 14 1.20 4.53 -5.87
CA TYR A 14 0.67 3.61 -6.88
C TYR A 14 -0.86 3.62 -6.92
N GLY A 15 -1.54 3.92 -5.81
CA GLY A 15 -2.98 4.17 -5.81
C GLY A 15 -3.36 5.38 -6.64
N ASN A 16 -2.64 6.49 -6.51
CA ASN A 16 -2.82 7.68 -7.34
C ASN A 16 -2.52 7.38 -8.83
N MET A 17 -1.47 6.62 -9.14
CA MET A 17 -1.18 6.20 -10.52
C MET A 17 -2.32 5.42 -11.16
N VAL A 18 -2.95 4.48 -10.44
CA VAL A 18 -4.12 3.73 -10.93
C VAL A 18 -5.27 4.69 -11.25
N MET A 19 -5.54 5.63 -10.35
CA MET A 19 -6.60 6.61 -10.51
C MET A 19 -6.38 7.51 -11.73
N GLN A 20 -5.18 8.06 -11.90
CA GLN A 20 -4.84 8.88 -13.08
C GLN A 20 -4.95 8.07 -14.37
N ALA A 21 -4.44 6.82 -14.37
CA ALA A 21 -4.49 5.96 -15.55
C ALA A 21 -5.92 5.59 -16.00
N VAL A 22 -6.90 5.58 -15.08
CA VAL A 22 -8.32 5.38 -15.41
C VAL A 22 -8.93 6.69 -15.92
N LEU A 23 -8.60 7.81 -15.26
CA LEU A 23 -9.11 9.12 -15.63
C LEU A 23 -8.65 9.55 -17.02
N GLU A 24 -7.39 9.32 -17.37
CA GLU A 24 -6.84 9.59 -18.71
C GLU A 24 -7.59 8.82 -19.80
N GLU A 25 -7.90 7.55 -19.58
CA GLU A 25 -8.67 6.76 -20.54
C GLU A 25 -10.07 7.30 -20.77
N LYS A 26 -10.70 7.78 -19.69
CA LYS A 26 -12.03 8.37 -19.75
C LYS A 26 -12.01 9.71 -20.47
N LYS A 27 -11.05 10.59 -20.14
CA LYS A 27 -10.89 11.90 -20.75
C LYS A 27 -10.56 11.82 -22.25
N SER A 28 -9.64 10.93 -22.61
CA SER A 28 -9.18 10.80 -24.00
C SER A 28 -10.15 10.03 -24.90
N ARG A 29 -11.34 9.66 -24.41
CA ARG A 29 -12.33 8.80 -25.10
C ARG A 29 -11.76 7.49 -25.63
N ILE A 30 -10.58 7.08 -25.13
CA ILE A 30 -9.95 5.81 -25.47
C ILE A 30 -10.86 4.67 -25.01
N VAL A 31 -11.59 4.88 -23.90
CA VAL A 31 -12.50 3.89 -23.37
C VAL A 31 -13.62 3.49 -24.34
N GLU A 32 -14.14 4.41 -25.16
CA GLU A 32 -15.20 4.10 -26.14
C GLU A 32 -14.73 3.11 -27.20
N VAL A 33 -13.46 3.24 -27.63
CA VAL A 33 -12.82 2.32 -28.56
C VAL A 33 -12.47 1.00 -27.86
N MET A 34 -11.88 1.06 -26.66
CA MET A 34 -11.42 -0.13 -25.94
C MET A 34 -12.55 -1.05 -25.49
N VAL A 35 -13.72 -0.49 -25.14
CA VAL A 35 -14.89 -1.27 -24.71
C VAL A 35 -15.49 -2.09 -25.86
N SER A 36 -15.24 -1.71 -27.12
CA SER A 36 -15.62 -2.53 -28.28
C SER A 36 -14.80 -3.83 -28.41
N SER A 37 -13.60 -3.86 -27.82
CA SER A 37 -12.65 -4.97 -27.94
C SER A 37 -12.51 -5.79 -26.65
N VAL A 38 -12.60 -5.17 -25.47
CA VAL A 38 -12.40 -5.82 -24.17
C VAL A 38 -13.42 -5.34 -23.14
N LYS A 39 -13.88 -6.25 -22.26
CA LYS A 39 -14.79 -5.91 -21.16
C LYS A 39 -14.13 -4.90 -20.19
N PRO A 40 -14.83 -3.85 -19.72
CA PRO A 40 -14.28 -2.84 -18.80
C PRO A 40 -13.60 -3.41 -17.55
N VAL A 41 -14.16 -4.48 -16.97
CA VAL A 41 -13.61 -5.11 -15.76
C VAL A 41 -12.25 -5.75 -16.03
N ASN A 42 -12.04 -6.35 -17.21
CA ASN A 42 -10.75 -6.94 -17.56
C ASN A 42 -9.69 -5.85 -17.77
N LEU A 43 -10.09 -4.71 -18.35
CA LEU A 43 -9.22 -3.54 -18.51
C LEU A 43 -8.77 -3.01 -17.14
N LEU A 44 -9.70 -2.90 -16.18
CA LEU A 44 -9.40 -2.48 -14.82
C LEU A 44 -8.42 -3.44 -14.13
N ILE A 45 -8.71 -4.75 -14.15
CA ILE A 45 -7.84 -5.76 -13.52
C ILE A 45 -6.44 -5.70 -14.14
N GLY A 46 -6.35 -5.59 -15.47
CA GLY A 46 -5.08 -5.46 -16.18
C GLY A 46 -4.28 -4.24 -15.72
N LYS A 47 -4.93 -3.08 -15.52
CA LYS A 47 -4.26 -1.88 -14.99
C LYS A 47 -3.76 -2.06 -13.56
N ILE A 48 -4.60 -2.57 -12.67
CA ILE A 48 -4.22 -2.77 -11.26
C ILE A 48 -3.06 -3.77 -11.17
N VAL A 49 -3.12 -4.86 -11.92
CA VAL A 49 -2.03 -5.84 -11.95
C VAL A 49 -0.77 -5.24 -12.58
N GLY A 50 -0.89 -4.52 -13.69
CA GLY A 50 0.25 -3.90 -14.38
C GLY A 50 0.97 -2.88 -13.51
N ILE A 51 0.24 -1.95 -12.90
CA ILE A 51 0.79 -0.94 -11.99
C ILE A 51 1.34 -1.61 -10.72
N GLY A 52 0.68 -2.66 -10.22
CA GLY A 52 1.17 -3.47 -9.11
C GLY A 52 2.51 -4.17 -9.42
N LEU A 53 2.69 -4.69 -10.63
CA LEU A 53 3.94 -5.29 -11.09
C LEU A 53 5.07 -4.25 -11.19
N VAL A 54 4.77 -3.02 -11.60
CA VAL A 54 5.75 -1.91 -11.53
C VAL A 54 6.18 -1.69 -10.08
N GLY A 55 5.23 -1.71 -9.13
CA GLY A 55 5.52 -1.60 -7.70
C GLY A 55 6.42 -2.71 -7.18
N ILE A 56 6.11 -3.96 -7.53
CA ILE A 56 6.95 -5.12 -7.17
C ILE A 56 8.34 -4.99 -7.78
N THR A 57 8.44 -4.56 -9.03
CA THR A 57 9.74 -4.34 -9.70
C THR A 57 10.56 -3.27 -8.98
N GLN A 58 9.93 -2.17 -8.55
CA GLN A 58 10.60 -1.13 -7.77
C GLN A 58 11.10 -1.68 -6.42
N LEU A 59 10.33 -2.52 -5.74
CA LEU A 59 10.76 -3.17 -4.50
C LEU A 59 11.97 -4.10 -4.72
N VAL A 60 11.97 -4.86 -5.80
CA VAL A 60 13.10 -5.72 -6.17
C VAL A 60 14.35 -4.87 -6.44
N ILE A 61 14.22 -3.77 -7.19
CA ILE A 61 15.33 -2.85 -7.45
C ILE A 61 15.89 -2.28 -6.15
N TRP A 62 15.03 -1.80 -5.24
CA TRP A 62 15.46 -1.29 -3.94
C TRP A 62 16.11 -2.37 -3.07
N GLY A 63 15.60 -3.60 -3.07
CA GLY A 63 16.19 -4.73 -2.36
C GLY A 63 17.59 -5.07 -2.88
N VAL A 64 17.77 -5.12 -4.22
CA VAL A 64 19.07 -5.37 -4.85
C VAL A 64 20.06 -4.24 -4.57
N LEU A 65 19.63 -2.98 -4.71
CA LEU A 65 20.47 -1.82 -4.40
C LEU A 65 20.88 -1.79 -2.93
N ALA A 66 19.95 -2.08 -2.01
CA ALA A 66 20.27 -2.17 -0.59
C ALA A 66 21.27 -3.28 -0.29
N GLY A 67 21.14 -4.45 -0.94
CA GLY A 67 22.11 -5.55 -0.83
C GLY A 67 23.50 -5.19 -1.35
N ILE A 68 23.58 -4.54 -2.52
CA ILE A 68 24.84 -4.07 -3.11
C ILE A 68 25.48 -3.00 -2.21
N LEU A 69 24.70 -2.05 -1.71
CA LEU A 69 25.20 -1.02 -0.80
C LEU A 69 25.71 -1.62 0.50
N PHE A 70 24.99 -2.57 1.10
CA PHE A 70 25.42 -3.23 2.34
C PHE A 70 26.71 -4.03 2.14
N SER A 71 26.82 -4.78 1.04
CA SER A 71 28.03 -5.52 0.68
C SER A 71 29.19 -4.61 0.25
N GLY A 72 28.91 -3.47 -0.38
CA GLY A 72 29.92 -2.49 -0.74
C GLY A 72 30.46 -1.77 0.50
N MET A 73 29.57 -1.40 1.41
CA MET A 73 29.92 -0.72 2.66
C MET A 73 30.77 -1.61 3.58
N SER A 74 30.52 -2.93 3.64
CA SER A 74 31.39 -3.84 4.40
C SER A 74 32.82 -3.92 3.84
N LEU A 75 33.01 -3.75 2.54
CA LEU A 75 34.33 -3.67 1.91
C LEU A 75 35.01 -2.32 2.21
N PHE A 76 34.25 -1.21 2.24
CA PHE A 76 34.79 0.11 2.58
C PHE A 76 35.12 0.27 4.08
N ILE A 77 34.38 -0.39 4.99
CA ILE A 77 34.61 -0.35 6.45
C ILE A 77 35.71 -1.33 6.89
N SER A 78 36.19 -2.20 6.00
CA SER A 78 37.23 -3.19 6.33
C SER A 78 38.63 -2.60 6.61
N SER A 79 38.84 -1.30 6.33
CA SER A 79 40.05 -0.57 6.73
C SER A 79 39.92 -0.10 8.19
N PRO A 80 40.82 -0.54 9.10
CA PRO A 80 40.77 -0.17 10.53
C PRO A 80 40.80 1.34 10.80
N GLU A 81 41.40 2.13 9.89
CA GLU A 81 41.53 3.59 10.00
C GLU A 81 40.23 4.34 9.68
N GLN A 82 39.36 3.83 8.81
CA GLN A 82 38.06 4.47 8.49
C GLN A 82 36.94 4.03 9.44
N ALA A 83 37.00 2.80 9.96
CA ALA A 83 36.11 2.36 11.03
C ALA A 83 36.28 3.23 12.29
N ALA A 84 37.53 3.57 12.64
CA ALA A 84 37.86 4.45 13.77
C ALA A 84 37.41 5.91 13.55
N ALA A 85 37.46 6.42 12.31
CA ALA A 85 37.00 7.76 11.97
C ALA A 85 35.46 7.89 12.00
N MET A 86 34.72 6.84 11.59
CA MET A 86 33.25 6.82 11.68
C MET A 86 32.74 6.67 13.12
N SER A 87 33.45 5.94 13.98
CA SER A 87 33.09 5.81 15.40
C SER A 87 33.31 7.11 16.20
N ALA A 88 34.21 7.98 15.75
CA ALA A 88 34.51 9.23 16.45
C ALA A 88 33.46 10.33 16.23
N ASP A 89 32.72 10.30 15.12
CA ASP A 89 31.71 11.30 14.75
C ASP A 89 30.28 10.89 15.17
N MET A 90 30.05 9.61 15.45
CA MET A 90 28.74 9.03 15.80
C MET A 90 28.40 9.02 17.31
N GLY A 91 29.24 9.61 18.19
CA GLY A 91 28.95 9.69 19.63
C GLY A 91 28.69 8.32 20.31
N ASP A 92 28.04 8.36 21.49
CA ASP A 92 27.61 7.20 22.29
C ASP A 92 26.44 6.41 21.64
N PHE A 93 26.49 6.23 20.32
CA PHE A 93 25.59 5.31 19.63
C PHE A 93 26.07 3.89 19.92
N ASP A 94 25.31 3.16 20.74
CA ASP A 94 25.51 1.74 21.02
C ASP A 94 25.28 0.91 19.73
N MET A 95 26.27 0.92 18.85
CA MET A 95 26.28 0.17 17.61
C MET A 95 26.21 -1.34 17.87
N GLU A 96 26.72 -1.81 19.00
CA GLU A 96 26.68 -3.22 19.38
C GLU A 96 25.26 -3.65 19.76
N GLY A 97 24.57 -2.86 20.58
CA GLY A 97 23.16 -3.06 20.94
C GLY A 97 22.21 -2.91 19.74
N LEU A 98 22.51 -2.00 18.81
CA LEU A 98 21.73 -1.81 17.58
C LEU A 98 21.91 -3.00 16.62
N VAL A 99 23.15 -3.47 16.41
CA VAL A 99 23.43 -4.65 15.59
C VAL A 99 22.80 -5.92 16.19
N GLY A 100 22.87 -6.10 17.52
CA GLY A 100 22.22 -7.22 18.21
C GLY A 100 20.69 -7.22 18.05
N SER A 101 20.07 -6.04 18.15
CA SER A 101 18.62 -5.89 17.96
C SER A 101 18.18 -6.14 16.52
N ILE A 102 19.00 -5.75 15.53
CA ILE A 102 18.75 -6.00 14.10
C ILE A 102 18.87 -7.49 13.77
N MET A 103 19.86 -8.19 14.30
CA MET A 103 20.07 -9.62 14.02
C MET A 103 19.05 -10.52 14.72
N GLY A 104 18.48 -10.08 15.84
CA GLY A 104 17.42 -10.82 16.56
C GLY A 104 16.07 -10.85 15.84
N ILE A 105 15.88 -10.03 14.81
CA ILE A 105 14.63 -9.96 14.05
C ILE A 105 14.60 -11.07 13.00
N ASN A 106 13.48 -11.79 12.92
CA ASN A 106 13.22 -12.72 11.82
C ASN A 106 12.91 -11.96 10.53
N TRP A 107 13.96 -11.61 9.78
CA TRP A 107 13.86 -10.88 8.51
C TRP A 107 13.04 -11.61 7.44
N PHE A 108 13.07 -12.94 7.44
CA PHE A 108 12.28 -13.74 6.51
C PHE A 108 10.78 -13.62 6.81
N GLU A 109 10.38 -13.75 8.07
CA GLU A 109 8.99 -13.55 8.49
C GLU A 109 8.51 -12.13 8.17
N MET A 110 9.33 -11.12 8.46
CA MET A 110 9.03 -9.73 8.14
C MET A 110 8.84 -9.51 6.63
N ALA A 111 9.72 -10.05 5.80
CA ALA A 111 9.62 -9.93 4.34
C ALA A 111 8.39 -10.65 3.78
N LEU A 112 8.05 -11.83 4.31
CA LEU A 112 6.89 -12.60 3.90
C LEU A 112 5.58 -11.84 4.20
N TYR A 113 5.40 -11.40 5.45
CA TYR A 113 4.21 -10.63 5.82
C TYR A 113 4.18 -9.26 5.13
N PHE A 114 5.34 -8.63 4.94
CA PHE A 114 5.43 -7.41 4.14
C PHE A 114 4.84 -7.62 2.75
N LEU A 115 5.22 -8.67 2.04
CA LEU A 115 4.71 -8.93 0.70
C LEU A 115 3.19 -9.22 0.70
N ILE A 116 2.71 -10.00 1.67
CA ILE A 116 1.27 -10.32 1.82
C ILE A 116 0.45 -9.04 2.08
N PHE A 117 0.84 -8.26 3.07
CA PHE A 117 0.16 -7.00 3.41
C PHE A 117 0.32 -5.94 2.32
N PHE A 118 1.47 -5.91 1.65
CA PHE A 118 1.72 -5.03 0.51
C PHE A 118 0.76 -5.32 -0.63
N VAL A 119 0.66 -6.57 -1.09
CA VAL A 119 -0.23 -6.95 -2.20
C VAL A 119 -1.69 -6.74 -1.79
N GLY A 120 -2.10 -7.23 -0.63
CA GLY A 120 -3.49 -7.08 -0.15
C GLY A 120 -3.89 -5.61 0.03
N GLY A 121 -3.02 -4.82 0.68
CA GLY A 121 -3.23 -3.38 0.87
C GLY A 121 -3.27 -2.63 -0.44
N TYR A 122 -2.28 -2.84 -1.32
CA TYR A 122 -2.22 -2.21 -2.63
C TYR A 122 -3.50 -2.47 -3.43
N VAL A 123 -3.92 -3.72 -3.59
CA VAL A 123 -5.09 -4.05 -4.42
C VAL A 123 -6.39 -3.50 -3.83
N LEU A 124 -6.53 -3.54 -2.49
CA LEU A 124 -7.67 -2.95 -1.79
C LEU A 124 -7.78 -1.45 -2.10
N TYR A 125 -6.69 -0.70 -1.92
CA TYR A 125 -6.70 0.75 -2.16
C TYR A 125 -6.80 1.08 -3.65
N ALA A 126 -6.08 0.36 -4.52
CA ALA A 126 -6.17 0.53 -5.97
C ALA A 126 -7.60 0.33 -6.48
N SER A 127 -8.35 -0.62 -5.90
CA SER A 127 -9.77 -0.83 -6.24
C SER A 127 -10.64 0.37 -5.87
N ILE A 128 -10.40 0.98 -4.70
CA ILE A 128 -11.12 2.18 -4.23
C ILE A 128 -10.76 3.39 -5.09
N PHE A 129 -9.48 3.57 -5.39
CA PHE A 129 -8.99 4.65 -6.25
C PHE A 129 -9.56 4.54 -7.67
N ALA A 130 -9.55 3.35 -8.27
CA ALA A 130 -10.15 3.14 -9.58
C ALA A 130 -11.68 3.33 -9.59
N MET A 131 -12.36 2.92 -8.51
CA MET A 131 -13.79 3.16 -8.33
C MET A 131 -14.11 4.65 -8.39
N PHE A 132 -13.39 5.49 -7.63
CA PHE A 132 -13.57 6.94 -7.66
C PHE A 132 -13.18 7.55 -9.01
N ALA A 133 -12.06 7.12 -9.60
CA ALA A 133 -11.61 7.59 -10.91
C ALA A 133 -12.65 7.36 -12.01
N SER A 134 -13.32 6.20 -12.00
CA SER A 134 -14.36 5.89 -12.99
C SER A 134 -15.58 6.81 -12.88
N ALA A 135 -15.85 7.34 -11.68
CA ALA A 135 -17.03 8.15 -11.40
C ALA A 135 -16.87 9.63 -11.77
N VAL A 136 -15.64 10.10 -12.01
CA VAL A 136 -15.33 11.51 -12.26
C VAL A 136 -14.82 11.74 -13.67
N ASP A 137 -14.97 12.96 -14.15
CA ASP A 137 -14.56 13.37 -15.50
C ASP A 137 -13.37 14.35 -15.50
N SER A 138 -13.00 14.89 -14.32
CA SER A 138 -11.97 15.92 -14.18
C SER A 138 -10.94 15.57 -13.10
N GLU A 139 -9.73 16.15 -13.22
CA GLU A 139 -8.66 15.99 -12.22
C GLU A 139 -8.98 16.72 -10.92
N GLU A 140 -9.64 17.88 -11.00
CA GLU A 140 -10.05 18.65 -9.83
C GLU A 140 -11.01 17.86 -8.93
N ASP A 141 -11.94 17.12 -9.55
CA ASP A 141 -12.87 16.24 -8.81
C ASP A 141 -12.18 15.05 -8.18
N THR A 142 -11.22 14.49 -8.90
CA THR A 142 -10.44 13.35 -8.44
C THR A 142 -9.75 13.67 -7.11
N SER A 143 -9.18 14.86 -6.97
CA SER A 143 -8.55 15.33 -5.73
C SER A 143 -9.51 15.38 -4.52
N GLN A 144 -10.78 15.74 -4.75
CA GLN A 144 -11.80 15.75 -3.70
C GLN A 144 -12.13 14.34 -3.19
N PHE A 145 -12.19 13.35 -4.09
CA PHE A 145 -12.40 11.94 -3.71
C PHE A 145 -11.16 11.28 -3.12
N MET A 146 -9.95 11.76 -3.46
CA MET A 146 -8.70 11.27 -2.85
C MET A 146 -8.58 11.65 -1.38
N THR A 147 -8.99 12.86 -1.01
CA THR A 147 -8.83 13.41 0.34
C THR A 147 -9.29 12.46 1.46
N PRO A 148 -10.52 11.89 1.45
CA PRO A 148 -10.95 10.97 2.51
C PRO A 148 -10.15 9.67 2.54
N VAL A 149 -9.68 9.16 1.40
CA VAL A 149 -8.84 7.96 1.34
C VAL A 149 -7.46 8.24 1.93
N THR A 150 -6.87 9.37 1.57
CA THR A 150 -5.57 9.81 2.12
C THR A 150 -5.65 10.06 3.62
N LEU A 151 -6.71 10.70 4.12
CA LEU A 151 -6.91 10.90 5.57
C LEU A 151 -6.97 9.58 6.33
N LEU A 152 -7.64 8.57 5.76
CA LEU A 152 -7.69 7.24 6.35
C LEU A 152 -6.30 6.59 6.40
N ILE A 153 -5.54 6.69 5.30
CA ILE A 153 -4.17 6.14 5.23
C ILE A 153 -3.23 6.88 6.18
N MET A 154 -3.37 8.21 6.30
CA MET A 154 -2.63 9.02 7.27
C MET A 154 -2.95 8.62 8.71
N PHE A 155 -4.22 8.40 9.02
CA PHE A 155 -4.62 7.89 10.34
C PHE A 155 -3.93 6.54 10.63
N ALA A 156 -3.92 5.61 9.67
CA ALA A 156 -3.22 4.33 9.83
C ALA A 156 -1.71 4.51 10.09
N PHE A 157 -1.09 5.48 9.42
CA PHE A 157 0.33 5.79 9.58
C PHE A 157 0.65 6.32 10.97
N PHE A 158 -0.13 7.28 11.47
CA PHE A 158 0.02 7.80 12.84
C PHE A 158 -0.30 6.74 13.91
N ALA A 159 -1.32 5.90 13.68
CA ALA A 159 -1.61 4.74 14.53
C ALA A 159 -0.42 3.75 14.56
N GLY A 160 0.26 3.56 13.43
CA GLY A 160 1.48 2.76 13.33
C GLY A 160 2.61 3.32 14.19
N PHE A 161 2.86 4.63 14.16
CA PHE A 161 3.84 5.27 15.04
C PHE A 161 3.53 5.06 16.53
N TYR A 162 2.28 5.27 16.92
CA TYR A 162 1.86 5.02 18.30
C TYR A 162 2.04 3.55 18.73
N SER A 163 1.84 2.62 17.80
CA SER A 163 1.97 1.19 18.05
C SER A 163 3.43 0.74 18.31
N VAL A 164 4.43 1.58 18.01
CA VAL A 164 5.83 1.29 18.36
C VAL A 164 6.04 1.32 19.87
N SER A 165 5.45 2.30 20.55
CA SER A 165 5.61 2.48 22.00
C SER A 165 4.61 1.66 22.80
N ASN A 166 3.46 1.31 22.23
CA ASN A 166 2.43 0.48 22.87
C ASN A 166 1.91 -0.61 21.91
N PRO A 167 2.71 -1.65 21.61
CA PRO A 167 2.37 -2.68 20.62
C PRO A 167 1.14 -3.53 20.97
N ASP A 168 0.89 -3.74 22.27
CA ASP A 168 -0.23 -4.53 22.79
C ASP A 168 -1.43 -3.66 23.20
N GLY A 169 -1.35 -2.35 22.98
CA GLY A 169 -2.41 -1.42 23.31
C GLY A 169 -3.68 -1.67 22.49
N PRO A 170 -4.86 -1.26 22.98
CA PRO A 170 -6.13 -1.47 22.28
C PRO A 170 -6.14 -0.81 20.90
N LEU A 171 -5.54 0.37 20.76
CA LEU A 171 -5.44 1.06 19.46
C LEU A 171 -4.62 0.24 18.47
N ALA A 172 -3.46 -0.29 18.88
CA ALA A 172 -2.58 -1.10 18.04
C ALA A 172 -3.28 -2.40 17.61
N PHE A 173 -3.97 -3.07 18.53
CA PHE A 173 -4.75 -4.27 18.24
C PHE A 173 -5.82 -4.03 17.16
N TRP A 174 -6.74 -3.08 17.38
CA TRP A 174 -7.84 -2.83 16.46
C TRP A 174 -7.38 -2.31 15.10
N THR A 175 -6.44 -1.37 15.09
CA THR A 175 -5.93 -0.82 13.82
C THR A 175 -5.08 -1.82 13.04
N SER A 176 -4.55 -2.86 13.69
CA SER A 176 -3.91 -3.97 12.99
C SER A 176 -4.91 -4.99 12.40
N LEU A 177 -6.15 -5.03 12.88
CA LEU A 177 -7.20 -5.93 12.39
C LEU A 177 -8.09 -5.30 11.33
N ILE A 178 -8.36 -4.00 11.43
CA ILE A 178 -9.20 -3.29 10.48
C ILE A 178 -8.50 -3.28 9.10
N PRO A 179 -9.11 -3.84 8.04
CA PRO A 179 -8.47 -4.06 6.74
C PRO A 179 -7.79 -2.84 6.14
N PHE A 180 -8.40 -1.67 6.29
CA PHE A 180 -7.85 -0.44 5.72
C PHE A 180 -6.56 0.01 6.44
N THR A 181 -6.46 -0.18 7.74
CA THR A 181 -5.31 0.24 8.54
C THR A 181 -4.28 -0.88 8.74
N SER A 182 -4.72 -2.13 8.61
CA SER A 182 -3.94 -3.34 8.85
C SER A 182 -2.60 -3.43 8.11
N PRO A 183 -2.48 -3.06 6.80
CA PRO A 183 -1.25 -3.26 6.06
C PRO A 183 -0.11 -2.39 6.60
N ILE A 184 -0.46 -1.27 7.22
CA ILE A 184 0.49 -0.28 7.75
C ILE A 184 0.83 -0.62 9.20
N VAL A 185 -0.17 -0.82 10.05
CA VAL A 185 0.02 -1.01 11.49
C VAL A 185 0.60 -2.39 11.84
N MET A 186 0.17 -3.45 11.14
CA MET A 186 0.63 -4.81 11.48
C MET A 186 2.15 -4.97 11.27
N MET A 187 2.73 -4.28 10.29
CA MET A 187 4.18 -4.27 10.05
C MET A 187 5.00 -3.63 11.19
N VAL A 188 4.36 -2.81 12.03
CA VAL A 188 5.00 -2.29 13.24
C VAL A 188 4.95 -3.30 14.37
N ARG A 189 3.85 -4.05 14.48
CA ARG A 189 3.63 -4.97 15.61
C ARG A 189 4.37 -6.31 15.45
N ILE A 190 4.57 -6.84 14.23
CA ILE A 190 5.16 -8.18 14.00
C ILE A 190 6.51 -8.41 14.72
N PRO A 191 7.47 -7.46 14.71
CA PRO A 191 8.75 -7.63 15.42
C PRO A 191 8.62 -7.84 16.94
N PHE A 192 7.50 -7.43 17.54
CA PHE A 192 7.24 -7.57 18.98
C PHE A 192 6.69 -8.94 19.38
N GLY A 193 6.61 -9.89 18.45
CA GLY A 193 6.27 -11.29 18.80
C GLY A 193 4.78 -11.54 19.03
N ILE A 194 3.90 -10.85 18.30
CA ILE A 194 2.44 -11.04 18.38
C ILE A 194 2.05 -12.52 18.16
N PRO A 195 1.01 -13.03 18.84
CA PRO A 195 0.43 -14.33 18.56
C PRO A 195 0.10 -14.57 17.07
N LEU A 196 0.31 -15.80 16.60
CA LEU A 196 0.08 -16.19 15.19
C LEU A 196 -1.37 -15.94 14.74
N TRP A 197 -2.34 -16.16 15.62
CA TRP A 197 -3.76 -16.02 15.29
C TRP A 197 -4.13 -14.57 14.94
N GLU A 198 -3.50 -13.55 15.55
CA GLU A 198 -3.73 -12.14 15.21
C GLU A 198 -3.21 -11.82 13.81
N LYS A 199 -2.04 -12.36 13.46
CA LYS A 199 -1.44 -12.20 12.11
C LYS A 199 -2.35 -12.82 11.06
N LEU A 200 -2.76 -14.07 11.26
CA LEU A 200 -3.61 -14.79 10.32
C LEU A 200 -5.01 -14.18 10.23
N LEU A 201 -5.60 -13.75 11.34
CA LEU A 201 -6.90 -13.09 11.36
C LEU A 201 -6.86 -11.77 10.58
N SER A 202 -5.81 -10.96 10.78
CA SER A 202 -5.62 -9.72 10.03
C SER A 202 -5.48 -9.97 8.53
N VAL A 203 -4.68 -10.97 8.12
CA VAL A 203 -4.57 -11.38 6.72
C VAL A 203 -5.92 -11.83 6.17
N ALA A 204 -6.66 -12.69 6.89
CA ALA A 204 -7.96 -13.17 6.46
C ALA A 204 -8.97 -12.03 6.28
N LEU A 205 -9.03 -11.09 7.24
CA LEU A 205 -9.89 -9.92 7.18
C LEU A 205 -9.51 -8.99 6.02
N LEU A 206 -8.21 -8.77 5.81
CA LEU A 206 -7.69 -7.97 4.71
C LEU A 206 -8.12 -8.54 3.36
N TYR A 207 -7.81 -9.81 3.10
CA TYR A 207 -8.12 -10.44 1.82
C TYR A 207 -9.63 -10.64 1.62
N GLY A 208 -10.38 -10.96 2.67
CA GLY A 208 -11.85 -11.02 2.60
C GLY A 208 -12.47 -9.68 2.26
N THR A 209 -11.96 -8.60 2.86
CA THR A 209 -12.44 -7.24 2.58
C THR A 209 -12.00 -6.75 1.21
N PHE A 210 -10.78 -7.09 0.79
CA PHE A 210 -10.30 -6.85 -0.58
C PHE A 210 -11.26 -7.48 -1.60
N ILE A 211 -11.59 -8.77 -1.49
CA ILE A 211 -12.48 -9.46 -2.44
C ILE A 211 -13.83 -8.75 -2.51
N LEU A 212 -14.39 -8.40 -1.35
CA LEU A 212 -15.67 -7.70 -1.25
C LEU A 212 -15.62 -6.32 -1.91
N ILE A 213 -14.62 -5.50 -1.57
CA ILE A 213 -14.47 -4.15 -2.11
C ILE A 213 -14.15 -4.18 -3.60
N SER A 214 -13.27 -5.05 -4.07
CA SER A 214 -12.94 -5.20 -5.49
C SER A 214 -14.14 -5.66 -6.31
N PHE A 215 -15.00 -6.52 -5.77
CA PHE A 215 -16.25 -6.89 -6.43
C PHE A 215 -17.19 -5.69 -6.61
N PHE A 216 -17.37 -4.88 -5.57
CA PHE A 216 -18.20 -3.67 -5.67
C PHE A 216 -17.57 -2.60 -6.57
N ALA A 217 -16.26 -2.39 -6.45
CA ALA A 217 -15.50 -1.47 -7.30
C ALA A 217 -15.62 -1.85 -8.78
N ALA A 218 -15.53 -3.13 -9.13
CA ALA A 218 -15.68 -3.59 -10.52
C ALA A 218 -17.08 -3.31 -11.10
N LYS A 219 -18.14 -3.45 -10.28
CA LYS A 219 -19.50 -3.11 -10.70
C LYS A 219 -19.68 -1.62 -10.91
N ILE A 220 -19.20 -0.81 -9.97
CA ILE A 220 -19.24 0.65 -10.07
C ILE A 220 -18.43 1.12 -11.28
N TYR A 221 -17.25 0.53 -11.51
CA TYR A 221 -16.39 0.84 -12.64
C TYR A 221 -17.08 0.63 -13.98
N ARG A 222 -17.78 -0.51 -14.15
CA ARG A 222 -18.50 -0.83 -15.39
C ARG A 222 -19.52 0.24 -15.78
N VAL A 223 -20.21 0.83 -14.80
CA VAL A 223 -21.22 1.87 -15.03
C VAL A 223 -20.58 3.25 -15.10
N GLY A 224 -19.71 3.59 -14.15
CA GLY A 224 -19.09 4.91 -14.03
C GLY A 224 -18.26 5.28 -15.24
N ILE A 225 -17.52 4.33 -15.82
CA ILE A 225 -16.64 4.60 -16.96
C ILE A 225 -17.40 5.03 -18.22
N LEU A 226 -18.70 4.68 -18.34
CA LEU A 226 -19.57 5.05 -19.45
C LEU A 226 -20.44 6.28 -19.16
N MET A 227 -20.39 6.80 -17.93
CA MET A 227 -21.17 7.96 -17.51
C MET A 227 -20.34 9.23 -17.67
N TYR A 228 -20.88 10.21 -18.38
CA TYR A 228 -20.27 11.52 -18.59
C TYR A 228 -21.16 12.65 -18.05
N GLY A 229 -20.53 13.72 -17.57
CA GLY A 229 -21.10 15.05 -17.41
C GLY A 229 -21.65 15.37 -16.02
N LYS A 230 -22.27 14.41 -15.30
CA LYS A 230 -22.75 14.65 -13.93
C LYS A 230 -21.81 14.01 -12.91
N LYS A 231 -21.22 14.84 -12.05
CA LYS A 231 -20.50 14.40 -10.85
C LYS A 231 -21.46 13.60 -9.95
N PRO A 232 -21.29 12.27 -9.85
CA PRO A 232 -22.18 11.44 -9.07
C PRO A 232 -21.86 11.63 -7.59
N ASN A 233 -22.89 11.67 -6.76
CA ASN A 233 -22.69 11.61 -5.31
C ASN A 233 -22.34 10.16 -4.89
N LEU A 234 -21.65 9.96 -3.76
CA LEU A 234 -21.34 8.63 -3.20
C LEU A 234 -22.60 7.75 -3.08
N LYS A 235 -23.75 8.36 -2.74
CA LYS A 235 -25.05 7.65 -2.69
C LYS A 235 -25.55 7.17 -4.06
N GLU A 236 -25.26 7.91 -5.13
CA GLU A 236 -25.60 7.51 -6.49
C GLU A 236 -24.68 6.39 -6.98
N MET A 237 -23.36 6.50 -6.69
CA MET A 237 -22.39 5.44 -7.02
C MET A 237 -22.78 4.09 -6.39
N MET A 238 -23.24 4.10 -5.13
CA MET A 238 -23.68 2.88 -4.44
C MET A 238 -24.91 2.23 -5.10
N LYS A 239 -25.76 2.98 -5.81
CA LYS A 239 -26.90 2.41 -6.54
C LYS A 239 -26.44 1.63 -7.78
N TRP A 240 -25.29 1.97 -8.37
CA TRP A 240 -24.79 1.25 -9.56
C TRP A 240 -24.39 -0.19 -9.27
N ILE A 241 -24.17 -0.54 -8.00
CA ILE A 241 -23.93 -1.92 -7.56
C ILE A 241 -25.10 -2.87 -7.92
N THR A 242 -26.32 -2.34 -7.99
CA THR A 242 -27.53 -3.13 -8.27
C THR A 242 -27.89 -3.18 -9.75
N TYR A 243 -27.18 -2.45 -10.61
CA TYR A 243 -27.44 -2.43 -12.05
C TYR A 243 -26.88 -3.72 -12.70
N LYS A 244 -27.65 -4.33 -13.60
CA LYS A 244 -27.32 -5.60 -14.27
C LYS A 244 -26.50 -5.38 -15.55
#